data_AF-A0A7W7GKJ8-F1
#
_entry.id   AF-A0A7W7GKJ8-F1
#
_cell.length_a   1.000
_cell.length_b   1.000
_cell.length_c   1.000
_cell.angle_alpha   90.00
_cell.angle_beta   90.00
_cell.angle_gamma   90.00
#
_symmetry.space_group_name_H-M   'P 1'
#
loop_
_entity.id
_entity.type
_entity.pdbx_description
1 polymer ?
#
loop_
_entity_poly.entity_id
_entity_poly.type
_entity_poly.pdbx_seq_one_letter_code
_entity_poly.pdbx_strand_id
1 'polypeptide(L)'
;MIRIVTQSRIEQLEHDFRDACELARETSGAANEAFGRHVRELYTATDRAERAEATTSEVGQLLARAMEELSAAQQELLLKDIEIRRLRAELEGDSMEGRTLTVLLHYGEPHTVYASREDAYADTATHGASPDGWVPSGERPAAECKWRCEAFIYNAASNGFRRAYAPVPKPIGEAA
;
A
#
# COMPACT_ATOMS: atom_id res chain seq x y z
N MET A 1 -91.72 -49.12 27.77
CA MET A 1 -91.56 -48.14 28.87
C MET A 1 -91.86 -46.77 28.30
N ILE A 2 -92.99 -46.15 28.69
CA ILE A 2 -93.38 -44.83 28.18
C ILE A 2 -92.93 -43.78 29.21
N ARG A 3 -92.07 -42.85 28.79
CA ARG A 3 -91.64 -41.71 29.62
C ARG A 3 -92.67 -40.59 29.48
N ILE A 4 -93.39 -40.27 30.55
CA ILE A 4 -94.26 -39.10 30.60
C ILE A 4 -93.39 -37.92 30.97
N VAL A 5 -93.22 -36.98 30.04
CA VAL A 5 -92.46 -35.74 30.26
C VAL A 5 -93.46 -34.62 30.51
N THR A 6 -93.25 -33.84 31.57
CA THR A 6 -94.11 -32.69 31.87
C THR A 6 -93.85 -31.56 30.89
N GLN A 7 -94.87 -30.76 30.59
CA GLN A 7 -94.73 -29.58 29.74
C GLN A 7 -93.66 -28.61 30.27
N SER A 8 -93.58 -28.42 31.59
CA SER A 8 -92.53 -27.63 32.25
C SER A 8 -91.11 -28.12 31.95
N ARG A 9 -90.90 -29.43 31.77
CA ARG A 9 -89.58 -30.00 31.45
C ARG A 9 -89.20 -29.73 30.00
N ILE A 10 -90.18 -29.68 29.10
CA ILE A 10 -89.94 -29.31 27.69
C ILE A 10 -89.56 -27.83 27.60
N GLU A 11 -90.32 -26.95 28.25
CA GLU A 11 -90.04 -25.50 28.29
C GLU A 11 -88.64 -25.20 28.85
N GLN A 12 -88.23 -25.89 29.92
CA GLN A 12 -86.87 -25.76 30.46
C GLN A 12 -85.79 -26.20 29.46
N LEU A 13 -85.98 -27.35 28.79
CA LEU A 13 -85.01 -27.84 27.81
C LEU A 13 -84.89 -26.93 26.59
N GLU A 14 -85.99 -26.31 26.16
CA GLU A 14 -85.99 -25.33 25.08
C GLU A 14 -85.30 -24.02 25.48
N HIS A 15 -85.38 -23.62 26.75
CA HIS A 15 -84.61 -22.51 27.27
C HIS A 15 -83.11 -22.85 27.33
N ASP A 16 -82.75 -23.98 27.95
CA ASP A 16 -81.36 -24.44 28.06
C ASP A 16 -80.71 -24.60 26.68
N PHE A 17 -81.47 -25.10 25.69
CA PHE A 17 -80.99 -25.22 24.31
C PHE A 17 -80.72 -23.87 23.66
N ARG A 18 -81.60 -22.89 23.85
CA ARG A 18 -81.40 -21.52 23.32
C ARG A 18 -80.16 -20.89 23.94
N ASP A 19 -80.01 -20.99 25.25
CA ASP A 19 -78.86 -20.46 25.98
C ASP A 19 -77.55 -21.12 25.52
N ALA A 20 -77.55 -22.45 25.33
CA ALA A 20 -76.40 -23.17 24.80
C ALA A 20 -76.06 -22.76 23.36
N CYS A 21 -77.06 -22.52 22.51
CA CYS A 21 -76.84 -22.02 21.16
C CYS A 21 -76.29 -20.59 21.14
N GLU A 22 -76.75 -19.71 22.03
CA GLU A 22 -76.23 -18.35 22.17
C GLU A 22 -74.78 -18.37 22.65
N LEU A 23 -74.48 -19.14 23.70
CA LEU A 23 -73.12 -19.31 24.21
C LEU A 23 -72.17 -19.87 23.13
N ALA A 24 -72.62 -20.84 22.34
CA ALA A 24 -71.83 -21.42 21.26
C ALA A 24 -71.55 -20.38 20.15
N ARG A 25 -72.51 -19.51 19.83
CA ARG A 25 -72.32 -18.42 18.86
C ARG A 25 -71.34 -17.38 19.37
N GLU A 26 -71.47 -16.95 20.62
CA GLU A 26 -70.55 -15.99 21.25
C GLU A 26 -69.13 -16.54 21.29
N THR A 27 -68.97 -17.79 21.73
CA THR A 27 -67.65 -18.44 21.82
C THR A 27 -67.02 -18.60 20.44
N SER A 28 -67.80 -19.00 19.44
CA SER A 28 -67.32 -19.14 18.06
C SER A 28 -66.95 -17.78 17.45
N GLY A 29 -67.73 -16.73 17.73
CA GLY A 29 -67.44 -15.36 17.30
C GLY A 29 -66.13 -14.85 17.91
N ALA A 30 -65.98 -14.97 19.22
CA ALA A 30 -64.76 -14.58 19.94
C ALA A 30 -63.52 -15.36 19.45
N ALA A 31 -63.67 -16.67 19.20
CA ALA A 31 -62.61 -17.50 18.65
C ALA A 31 -62.20 -17.06 17.24
N ASN A 32 -63.18 -16.78 16.36
CA ASN A 32 -62.91 -16.33 15.00
C ASN A 32 -62.24 -14.94 14.97
N GLU A 33 -62.64 -14.03 15.86
CA GLU A 33 -61.98 -12.74 16.00
C GLU A 33 -60.55 -12.87 16.53
N ALA A 34 -60.33 -13.72 17.52
CA ALA A 34 -58.98 -14.00 18.04
C ALA A 34 -58.09 -14.60 16.96
N PHE A 35 -58.61 -15.57 16.19
CA PHE A 35 -57.92 -16.14 15.05
C PHE A 35 -57.60 -15.08 13.99
N GLY A 36 -58.57 -14.22 13.65
CA GLY A 36 -58.37 -13.14 12.68
C GLY A 36 -57.35 -12.09 13.14
N ARG A 37 -57.22 -11.83 14.46
CA ARG A 37 -56.13 -11.01 15.01
C ARG A 37 -54.78 -11.72 14.86
N HIS A 38 -54.71 -12.98 15.26
CA HIS A 38 -53.48 -13.76 15.22
C HIS A 38 -52.92 -13.92 13.80
N VAL A 39 -53.78 -14.16 12.81
CA VAL A 39 -53.37 -14.25 11.39
C VAL A 39 -52.77 -12.92 10.93
N ARG A 40 -53.37 -11.79 11.28
CA ARG A 40 -52.83 -10.46 10.93
C ARG A 40 -51.48 -10.20 11.60
N GLU A 41 -51.36 -10.52 12.88
CA GLU A 41 -50.09 -10.41 13.62
C GLU A 41 -49.00 -11.26 12.97
N LEU A 42 -49.31 -12.52 12.64
CA LEU A 42 -48.37 -13.43 11.97
C LEU A 42 -47.94 -12.90 10.61
N TYR A 43 -48.86 -12.38 9.80
CA TYR A 43 -48.52 -11.73 8.53
C TYR A 43 -47.56 -10.55 8.74
N THR A 44 -47.83 -9.67 9.70
CA THR A 44 -46.94 -8.53 9.97
C THR A 44 -45.58 -8.96 10.53
N ALA A 45 -45.52 -10.08 11.26
CA ALA A 45 -44.27 -10.63 11.77
C ALA A 45 -43.43 -11.22 10.63
N THR A 46 -44.04 -12.02 9.75
CA THR A 46 -43.39 -12.62 8.59
C THR A 46 -42.87 -11.55 7.63
N ASP A 47 -43.69 -10.56 7.28
CA ASP A 47 -43.30 -9.47 6.39
C ASP A 47 -42.16 -8.60 6.98
N ARG A 48 -42.07 -8.48 8.31
CA ARG A 48 -40.91 -7.85 8.96
C ARG A 48 -39.66 -8.73 8.89
N ALA A 49 -39.80 -10.04 9.08
CA ALA A 49 -38.70 -10.99 8.99
C ALA A 49 -38.12 -11.03 7.57
N GLU A 50 -38.99 -11.14 6.55
CA GLU A 50 -38.58 -11.14 5.14
C GLU A 50 -37.80 -9.88 4.75
N ARG A 51 -38.27 -8.70 5.19
CA ARG A 51 -37.51 -7.46 4.96
C ARG A 51 -36.17 -7.45 5.68
N ALA A 52 -36.11 -7.93 6.92
CA ALA A 52 -34.86 -8.00 7.67
C ALA A 52 -33.85 -8.95 7.01
N GLU A 53 -34.31 -10.09 6.48
CA GLU A 53 -33.49 -11.04 5.73
C GLU A 53 -32.97 -10.43 4.41
N ALA A 54 -33.83 -9.71 3.69
CA ALA A 54 -33.43 -8.99 2.48
C ALA A 54 -32.35 -7.94 2.78
N THR A 55 -32.56 -7.08 3.78
CA THR A 55 -31.56 -6.09 4.20
C THR A 55 -30.26 -6.74 4.65
N THR A 56 -30.33 -7.84 5.41
CA THR A 56 -29.14 -8.57 5.85
C THR A 56 -28.36 -9.13 4.66
N SER A 57 -29.06 -9.64 3.65
CA SER A 57 -28.44 -10.14 2.41
C SER A 57 -27.77 -9.02 1.61
N GLU A 58 -28.40 -7.85 1.50
CA GLU A 58 -27.83 -6.68 0.83
C GLU A 58 -26.56 -6.18 1.54
N VAL A 59 -26.60 -6.06 2.87
CA VAL A 59 -25.45 -5.68 3.69
C VAL A 59 -24.32 -6.70 3.57
N GLY A 60 -24.65 -7.99 3.55
CA GLY A 60 -23.67 -9.07 3.34
C GLY A 60 -22.94 -8.94 2.00
N GLN A 61 -23.67 -8.61 0.93
CA GLN A 61 -23.07 -8.39 -0.40
C GLN A 61 -22.17 -7.15 -0.44
N LEU A 62 -22.59 -6.04 0.19
CA LEU A 62 -21.78 -4.83 0.28
C LEU A 62 -20.49 -5.07 1.06
N LEU A 63 -20.57 -5.80 2.18
CA LEU A 63 -19.41 -6.14 2.98
C LEU A 63 -18.43 -7.03 2.22
N ALA A 64 -18.92 -8.04 1.49
CA ALA A 64 -18.08 -8.90 0.66
C ALA A 64 -17.29 -8.09 -0.39
N ARG A 65 -17.97 -7.19 -1.10
CA ARG A 65 -17.32 -6.30 -2.09
C ARG A 65 -16.29 -5.38 -1.44
N ALA A 66 -16.63 -4.77 -0.31
CA ALA A 66 -15.70 -3.90 0.41
C ALA A 66 -14.44 -4.64 0.87
N MET A 67 -14.57 -5.91 1.29
CA MET A 67 -13.43 -6.75 1.64
C MET A 67 -12.55 -7.09 0.44
N GLU A 68 -13.16 -7.37 -0.72
CA GLU A 68 -12.43 -7.60 -1.98
C GLU A 68 -11.64 -6.36 -2.40
N GLU A 69 -12.28 -5.18 -2.38
CA GLU A 69 -11.64 -3.90 -2.72
C GLU A 69 -10.50 -3.56 -1.75
N LEU A 70 -10.71 -3.77 -0.44
CA LEU A 70 -9.67 -3.55 0.57
C LEU A 70 -8.46 -4.45 0.35
N SER A 71 -8.70 -5.74 0.06
CA SER A 71 -7.63 -6.71 -0.21
C SER A 71 -6.82 -6.30 -1.45
N ALA A 72 -7.50 -5.90 -2.53
CA ALA A 72 -6.85 -5.41 -3.74
C ALA A 72 -6.00 -4.15 -3.48
N ALA A 73 -6.54 -3.19 -2.74
CA ALA A 73 -5.82 -1.96 -2.37
C ALA A 73 -4.58 -2.25 -1.50
N GLN A 74 -4.68 -3.19 -0.55
CA GLN A 74 -3.56 -3.62 0.27
C GLN A 74 -2.46 -4.29 -0.57
N GLN A 75 -2.84 -5.13 -1.53
CA GLN A 75 -1.88 -5.74 -2.44
C GLN A 75 -1.18 -4.69 -3.32
N GLU A 76 -1.91 -3.70 -3.83
CA GLU A 76 -1.34 -2.61 -4.60
C GLU A 76 -0.36 -1.77 -3.77
N LEU A 77 -0.69 -1.46 -2.52
CA LEU A 77 0.21 -0.74 -1.60
C LEU A 77 1.49 -1.54 -1.34
N LEU A 78 1.40 -2.85 -1.13
CA LEU A 78 2.59 -3.69 -0.95
C LEU A 78 3.51 -3.66 -2.18
N LEU A 79 2.94 -3.74 -3.38
CA LEU A 79 3.72 -3.64 -4.62
C LEU A 79 4.40 -2.26 -4.75
N LYS A 80 3.67 -1.18 -4.45
CA LYS A 80 4.24 0.18 -4.46
C LYS A 80 5.35 0.35 -3.43
N ASP A 81 5.21 -0.21 -2.23
CA ASP A 81 6.24 -0.16 -1.19
C ASP A 81 7.52 -0.92 -1.57
N ILE A 82 7.39 -2.02 -2.29
CA ILE A 82 8.53 -2.76 -2.84
C ILE A 82 9.23 -1.91 -3.90
N GLU A 83 8.48 -1.30 -4.81
CA GLU A 83 9.04 -0.48 -5.88
C GLU A 83 9.71 0.79 -5.32
N ILE A 84 9.11 1.46 -4.34
CA ILE A 84 9.73 2.60 -3.66
C ILE A 84 11.05 2.20 -3.00
N ARG A 85 11.10 1.03 -2.35
CA ARG A 85 12.35 0.51 -1.75
C ARG A 85 13.41 0.26 -2.80
N ARG A 86 13.03 -0.33 -3.94
CA ARG A 86 13.93 -0.55 -5.07
C ARG A 86 14.47 0.76 -5.63
N LEU A 87 13.59 1.72 -5.95
CA LEU A 87 13.99 3.02 -6.49
C LEU A 87 14.88 3.80 -5.53
N ARG A 88 14.65 3.71 -4.22
CA ARG A 88 15.55 4.29 -3.21
C ARG A 88 16.93 3.66 -3.22
N ALA A 89 17.01 2.33 -3.34
CA ALA A 89 18.28 1.62 -3.42
C ALA A 89 19.06 1.95 -4.71
N GLU A 90 18.36 2.07 -5.84
CA GLU A 90 18.95 2.52 -7.10
C GLU A 90 19.51 3.95 -6.96
N LEU A 91 18.72 4.88 -6.39
CA LEU A 91 19.15 6.25 -6.19
C LEU A 91 20.34 6.38 -5.21
N GLU A 92 20.38 5.57 -4.15
CA GLU A 92 21.51 5.54 -3.21
C GLU A 92 22.77 4.94 -3.86
N GLY A 93 22.62 3.90 -4.67
CA GLY A 93 23.70 3.28 -5.45
C GLY A 93 24.29 4.21 -6.53
N ASP A 94 23.49 5.14 -7.04
CA ASP A 94 23.87 6.11 -8.07
C ASP A 94 24.39 7.44 -7.52
N SER A 95 24.50 7.58 -6.18
CA SER A 95 25.10 8.80 -5.62
C SER A 95 26.58 8.91 -6.03
N MET A 96 26.84 9.83 -6.94
CA MET A 96 28.18 10.23 -7.38
C MET A 96 28.84 11.20 -6.39
N GLU A 97 28.10 11.65 -5.37
CA GLU A 97 28.58 12.63 -4.39
C GLU A 97 29.71 12.02 -3.55
N GLY A 98 30.89 12.67 -3.58
CA GLY A 98 32.10 12.16 -2.92
C GLY A 98 32.88 11.09 -3.70
N ARG A 99 32.35 10.56 -4.82
CA ARG A 99 33.13 9.68 -5.69
C ARG A 99 34.27 10.46 -6.34
N THR A 100 35.45 9.84 -6.35
CA THR A 100 36.67 10.42 -6.94
C THR A 100 36.90 9.78 -8.30
N LEU A 101 36.91 10.58 -9.36
CA LEU A 101 37.39 10.18 -10.69
C LEU A 101 38.87 10.49 -10.83
N THR A 102 39.59 9.69 -11.61
CA THR A 102 41.00 9.95 -11.92
C THR A 102 41.13 10.38 -13.38
N VAL A 103 41.67 11.57 -13.61
CA VAL A 103 41.98 12.07 -14.96
C VAL A 103 43.46 11.83 -15.25
N LEU A 104 43.75 11.12 -16.33
CA LEU A 104 45.09 10.97 -16.88
C LEU A 104 45.40 12.17 -17.77
N LEU A 105 46.53 12.80 -17.49
CA LEU A 105 47.10 13.89 -18.27
C LEU A 105 48.34 13.40 -19.03
N HIS A 106 48.48 13.83 -20.28
CA HIS A 106 49.71 13.69 -21.06
C HIS A 106 50.30 15.08 -21.31
N TYR A 107 51.46 15.38 -20.73
CA TYR A 107 52.04 16.75 -20.73
C TYR A 107 51.06 17.86 -20.30
N GLY A 108 50.21 17.57 -19.30
CA GLY A 108 49.24 18.54 -18.77
C GLY A 108 47.92 18.64 -19.52
N GLU A 109 47.78 18.00 -20.68
CA GLU A 109 46.51 17.93 -21.41
C GLU A 109 45.69 16.71 -20.97
N PRO A 110 44.37 16.86 -20.72
CA PRO A 110 43.49 15.73 -20.43
C PRO A 110 43.49 14.70 -21.56
N HIS A 111 43.81 13.46 -21.20
CA HIS A 111 43.83 12.34 -22.14
C HIS A 111 42.62 11.42 -21.95
N THR A 112 42.47 10.84 -20.75
CA THR A 112 41.41 9.87 -20.45
C THR A 112 40.92 10.02 -19.01
N VAL A 113 39.65 9.70 -18.76
CA VAL A 113 39.03 9.70 -17.42
C VAL A 113 38.73 8.27 -16.98
N TYR A 114 39.13 7.93 -15.76
CA TYR A 114 38.96 6.60 -15.16
C TYR A 114 38.15 6.68 -13.86
N ALA A 115 37.48 5.57 -13.55
CA ALA A 115 36.71 5.41 -12.31
C ALA A 115 37.61 5.37 -11.07
N SER A 116 38.83 4.83 -11.20
CA SER A 116 39.82 4.75 -10.11
C SER A 116 41.24 5.08 -10.60
N ARG A 117 42.16 5.26 -9.65
CA ARG A 117 43.58 5.48 -9.95
C ARG A 117 44.23 4.18 -10.43
N GLU A 118 43.79 3.06 -9.90
CA GLU A 118 44.21 1.71 -10.24
C GLU A 118 43.88 1.38 -11.70
N ASP A 119 42.69 1.76 -12.18
CA ASP A 119 42.30 1.59 -13.59
C ASP A 119 43.19 2.43 -14.53
N ALA A 120 43.46 3.67 -14.14
CA ALA A 120 44.36 4.54 -14.89
C ALA A 120 45.79 3.95 -14.97
N TYR A 121 46.28 3.34 -13.89
CA TYR A 121 47.57 2.66 -13.88
C TYR A 121 47.59 1.40 -14.73
N ALA A 122 46.54 0.57 -14.66
CA ALA A 122 46.44 -0.64 -15.44
C ALA A 122 46.47 -0.33 -16.95
N ASP A 123 45.70 0.67 -17.39
CA ASP A 123 45.64 1.08 -18.78
C ASP A 123 46.97 1.67 -19.27
N THR A 124 47.55 2.59 -18.52
CA THR A 124 48.82 3.23 -18.90
C THR A 124 50.04 2.30 -18.87
N ALA A 125 50.01 1.26 -18.03
CA ALA A 125 51.02 0.19 -18.07
C ALA A 125 50.99 -0.57 -19.41
N THR A 126 49.82 -0.71 -20.05
CA THR A 126 49.73 -1.31 -21.40
C THR A 126 50.34 -0.43 -22.50
N HIS A 127 50.51 0.87 -22.22
CA HIS A 127 51.08 1.86 -23.14
C HIS A 127 52.57 2.15 -22.90
N GLY A 128 53.27 1.29 -22.14
CA GLY A 128 54.73 1.31 -22.02
C GLY A 128 55.31 2.40 -21.10
N ALA A 129 54.50 2.95 -20.19
CA ALA A 129 54.98 3.89 -19.18
C ALA A 129 55.69 3.14 -18.03
N SER A 130 56.93 3.53 -17.72
CA SER A 130 57.70 2.93 -16.60
C SER A 130 57.08 3.27 -15.24
N PRO A 131 56.84 2.30 -14.34
CA PRO A 131 56.34 2.51 -12.96
C PRO A 131 57.17 3.48 -12.11
N ASP A 132 58.41 3.73 -12.50
CA ASP A 132 59.34 4.60 -11.77
C ASP A 132 59.23 6.10 -12.13
N GLY A 133 58.45 6.45 -13.17
CA GLY A 133 58.22 7.84 -13.59
C GLY A 133 57.01 8.53 -12.94
N TRP A 134 56.27 7.81 -12.09
CA TRP A 134 54.97 8.21 -11.57
C TRP A 134 55.12 8.94 -10.23
N VAL A 135 55.62 10.17 -10.28
CA VAL A 135 55.68 11.00 -9.07
C VAL A 135 54.25 11.30 -8.61
N PRO A 136 53.91 11.13 -7.31
CA PRO A 136 52.68 11.69 -6.75
C PRO A 136 52.55 13.16 -7.16
N SER A 137 51.33 13.67 -7.31
CA SER A 137 51.07 15.07 -7.69
C SER A 137 51.70 16.04 -6.67
N GLY A 138 52.98 16.34 -6.88
CA GLY A 138 53.84 17.10 -5.99
C GLY A 138 55.00 17.74 -6.76
N GLU A 139 55.14 19.05 -6.52
CA GLU A 139 56.19 20.00 -6.93
C GLU A 139 56.50 20.24 -8.42
N ARG A 140 56.32 19.27 -9.32
CA ARG A 140 56.61 19.46 -10.75
C ARG A 140 55.37 19.90 -11.56
N PRO A 141 55.48 20.90 -12.47
CA PRO A 141 54.38 21.30 -13.34
C PRO A 141 53.87 20.14 -14.20
N ALA A 142 52.55 20.05 -14.42
CA ALA A 142 51.95 18.97 -15.20
C ALA A 142 52.48 18.90 -16.64
N ALA A 143 52.89 20.04 -17.22
CA ALA A 143 53.52 20.14 -18.53
C ALA A 143 54.92 19.49 -18.60
N GLU A 144 55.58 19.26 -17.47
CA GLU A 144 56.89 18.60 -17.40
C GLU A 144 56.79 17.10 -17.13
N CYS A 145 55.57 16.60 -16.88
CA CYS A 145 55.30 15.19 -16.65
C CYS A 145 54.68 14.59 -17.91
N LYS A 146 55.35 13.61 -18.52
CA LYS A 146 54.81 12.89 -19.69
C LYS A 146 53.47 12.24 -19.38
N TRP A 147 53.33 11.60 -18.22
CA TRP A 147 52.08 11.02 -17.75
C TRP A 147 51.82 11.41 -16.30
N ARG A 148 50.59 11.80 -15.97
CA ARG A 148 50.20 12.22 -14.61
C ARG A 148 48.74 11.92 -14.34
N CYS A 149 48.43 11.34 -13.18
CA CYS A 149 47.06 11.11 -12.73
C CYS A 149 46.63 12.19 -11.73
N GLU A 150 45.47 12.81 -11.95
CA GLU A 150 44.86 13.76 -11.01
C GLU A 150 43.48 13.30 -10.56
N ALA A 151 43.26 13.34 -9.25
CA ALA A 151 41.99 12.97 -8.62
C ALA A 151 41.03 14.16 -8.57
N PHE A 152 39.78 13.94 -8.97
CA PHE A 152 38.69 14.92 -8.95
C PHE A 152 37.46 14.36 -8.23
N ILE A 153 36.84 15.17 -7.36
CA ILE A 153 35.66 14.81 -6.59
C ILE A 153 34.45 15.52 -7.19
N TYR A 154 33.36 14.79 -7.44
CA TYR A 154 32.10 15.40 -7.85
C TYR A 154 31.52 16.23 -6.70
N ASN A 155 31.14 17.47 -7.01
CA ASN A 155 30.49 18.40 -6.10
C ASN A 155 29.07 18.67 -6.60
N ALA A 156 28.09 18.11 -5.89
CA ALA A 156 26.68 18.26 -6.22
C ALA A 156 26.23 19.73 -6.18
N ALA A 157 26.76 20.53 -5.24
CA ALA A 157 26.37 21.94 -5.07
C ALA A 157 26.72 22.84 -6.27
N SER A 158 27.73 22.46 -7.06
CA SER A 158 28.15 23.21 -8.25
C SER A 158 27.86 22.48 -9.56
N ASN A 159 27.26 21.28 -9.50
CA ASN A 159 27.13 20.35 -10.62
C ASN A 159 28.43 20.21 -11.44
N GLY A 160 29.55 20.04 -10.75
CA GLY A 160 30.88 20.08 -11.35
C GLY A 160 31.92 19.31 -10.53
N PHE A 161 33.13 19.17 -11.07
CA PHE A 161 34.21 18.43 -10.42
C PHE A 161 35.27 19.37 -9.86
N ARG A 162 35.76 19.10 -8.66
CA ARG A 162 36.89 19.82 -8.06
C ARG A 162 38.08 18.89 -7.86
N ARG A 163 39.31 19.41 -7.97
CA ARG A 163 40.51 18.62 -7.64
C ARG A 163 40.44 18.17 -6.18
N ALA A 164 40.76 16.89 -5.94
CA ALA A 164 40.81 16.30 -4.59
C ALA A 164 41.94 16.89 -3.75
N TYR A 165 43.05 17.26 -4.40
CA TYR A 165 44.22 17.86 -3.77
C TYR A 165 44.56 19.19 -4.43
N ALA A 166 44.55 20.27 -3.64
CA ALA A 166 45.00 21.58 -4.10
C ALA A 166 46.54 21.61 -4.17
N PRO A 167 47.15 22.16 -5.24
CA PRO A 167 48.59 22.34 -5.28
C PRO A 167 49.03 23.32 -4.17
N VAL A 168 50.15 23.02 -3.51
CA VAL A 168 50.76 23.93 -2.53
C VAL A 168 51.10 25.25 -3.24
N PRO A 169 50.64 26.42 -2.75
CA PRO A 169 50.93 27.69 -3.39
C PRO A 169 52.45 27.95 -3.37
N LYS A 170 53.03 28.21 -4.54
CA LYS A 170 54.41 28.72 -4.61
C LYS A 170 54.43 30.15 -4.05
N PRO A 171 55.36 30.52 -3.16
CA PRO A 171 55.57 31.92 -2.83
C PRO A 171 56.01 32.64 -4.11
N ILE A 172 55.29 33.70 -4.47
CA ILE A 172 55.67 34.57 -5.58
C ILE A 172 56.98 35.23 -5.17
N GLY A 173 58.08 34.85 -5.82
CA GLY A 173 59.37 35.48 -5.63
C GLY A 173 59.27 36.96 -5.97
N GLU A 174 59.74 37.80 -5.05
CA GLU A 174 59.83 39.25 -5.22
C GLU A 174 60.59 39.57 -6.52
N ALA A 175 59.97 40.39 -7.37
CA ALA A 175 60.60 40.92 -8.57
C ALA A 175 61.75 41.85 -8.16
N ALA A 176 62.96 41.57 -8.64
CA ALA A 176 64.12 42.47 -8.58
C ALA A 176 64.19 43.33 -9.84
#